data_AF-A0ABD0P5Z2-F1
#
_entry.id   AF-A0ABD0P5Z2-F1
#
_cell.length_a   1.000
_cell.length_b   1.000
_cell.length_c   1.000
_cell.angle_alpha   90.00
_cell.angle_beta   90.00
_cell.angle_gamma   90.00
#
_symmetry.space_group_name_H-M   'P 1'
#
loop_
_entity.id
_entity.type
_entity.pdbx_description
1 polymer ?
#
loop_
_entity_poly.entity_id
_entity_poly.type
_entity_poly.pdbx_seq_one_letter_code
_entity_poly.pdbx_strand_id
1 'polypeptide(L)' 'SWATSTIEEVAEAAPGAVRWMQLYIYKDRTLTQSLVRRAEEAGYKGIFVTVDTPYLGRRRDDVRNRFKLPSHL' A
#
# COMPACT_ATOMS: atom_id res chain seq x y z
N SER A 1 -2.39 -1.78 -0.26
CA SER A 1 -1.50 -0.61 -0.22
C SER A 1 -2.34 0.64 -0.04
N TRP A 2 -1.87 1.62 0.74
CA TRP A 2 -2.49 2.94 0.93
C TRP A 2 -1.59 4.07 0.38
N ALA A 3 -0.87 3.80 -0.70
CA ALA A 3 -0.13 4.81 -1.44
C ALA A 3 -1.08 5.69 -2.28
N THR A 4 -0.71 6.95 -2.50
CA THR A 4 -1.37 7.89 -3.41
C THR A 4 -0.82 7.83 -4.84
N SER A 5 0.06 6.86 -5.11
CA SER A 5 0.60 6.53 -6.43
C SER A 5 0.50 5.03 -6.63
N THR A 6 0.32 4.61 -7.87
CA THR A 6 0.21 3.20 -8.24
C THR A 6 1.57 2.50 -8.13
N ILE A 7 1.53 1.16 -8.11
CA ILE A 7 2.73 0.31 -8.04
C ILE A 7 3.65 0.59 -9.24
N GLU A 8 3.03 0.77 -10.41
CA GLU A 8 3.66 0.98 -11.71
C GLU A 8 4.22 2.39 -11.84
N GLU A 9 3.48 3.43 -11.42
CA GLU A 9 4.01 4.81 -11.42
C GLU A 9 5.27 4.94 -10.56
N VAL A 10 5.29 4.29 -9.38
CA VAL A 10 6.49 4.27 -8.52
C VAL A 10 7.63 3.50 -9.19
N ALA A 11 7.31 2.44 -9.96
CA ALA A 11 8.30 1.67 -10.68
C ALA A 11 8.92 2.45 -11.86
N GLU A 12 8.08 3.17 -12.59
CA GLU A 12 8.47 4.01 -13.71
C GLU A 12 9.29 5.22 -13.26
N ALA A 13 8.91 5.85 -12.14
CA ALA A 13 9.62 7.00 -11.60
C ALA A 13 11.03 6.65 -11.09
N ALA A 14 11.27 5.40 -10.69
CA ALA A 14 12.54 4.94 -10.14
C ALA A 14 12.91 3.52 -10.62
N PRO A 15 13.21 3.33 -11.91
CA PRO A 15 13.35 2.01 -12.51
C PRO A 15 14.54 1.23 -11.93
N GLY A 16 15.64 1.91 -11.59
CA GLY A 16 16.85 1.30 -11.02
C GLY A 16 16.83 1.09 -9.49
N ALA A 17 15.79 1.57 -8.79
CA ALA A 17 15.73 1.44 -7.33
C ALA A 17 15.33 0.03 -6.90
N VAL A 18 15.96 -0.47 -5.82
CA VAL A 18 15.47 -1.66 -5.11
C VAL A 18 14.20 -1.28 -4.35
N ARG A 19 13.08 -1.90 -4.71
CA ARG A 19 11.76 -1.60 -4.17
C ARG A 19 11.14 -2.83 -3.53
N TRP A 20 10.46 -2.66 -2.41
CA TRP A 20 9.67 -3.70 -1.74
C TRP A 20 8.24 -3.20 -1.53
N MET A 21 7.27 -4.10 -1.59
CA MET A 21 5.87 -3.74 -1.40
C MET A 21 5.39 -4.16 -0.01
N GLN A 22 4.93 -3.19 0.79
CA GLN A 22 4.16 -3.49 1.99
C GLN A 22 2.74 -3.93 1.59
N LEU A 23 2.26 -5.01 2.20
CA LEU A 23 0.96 -5.62 1.91
C LEU A 23 0.10 -5.78 3.17
N TYR A 24 -1.13 -5.27 3.11
CA TYR A 24 -2.22 -5.70 3.96
C TYR A 24 -3.05 -6.76 3.24
N ILE A 25 -3.49 -7.78 3.96
CA ILE A 25 -4.39 -8.79 3.42
C ILE A 25 -5.82 -8.24 3.47
N TYR A 26 -6.36 -7.89 2.31
CA TYR A 26 -7.75 -7.41 2.19
C TYR A 26 -8.72 -8.58 2.30
N LYS A 27 -9.94 -8.32 2.79
CA LYS A 27 -11.02 -9.33 2.85
C LYS A 27 -11.21 -10.01 1.50
N ASP A 28 -11.21 -9.22 0.42
CA ASP A 28 -11.13 -9.73 -0.94
C ASP A 28 -9.71 -10.22 -1.25
N ARG A 29 -9.58 -11.54 -1.42
CA ARG A 29 -8.32 -12.19 -1.75
C ARG A 29 -7.91 -11.99 -3.21
N THR A 30 -8.86 -11.76 -4.11
CA THR A 30 -8.56 -11.48 -5.52
C THR A 30 -7.85 -10.14 -5.66
N LEU A 31 -8.28 -9.12 -4.90
CA LEU A 31 -7.59 -7.85 -4.79
C LEU A 31 -6.17 -8.02 -4.24
N THR A 32 -6.03 -8.78 -3.14
CA THR A 32 -4.73 -9.03 -2.52
C THR A 32 -3.77 -9.72 -3.50
N GLN A 33 -4.26 -10.72 -4.23
CA GLN A 33 -3.49 -11.44 -5.25
C GLN A 33 -3.10 -10.52 -6.43
N SER A 34 -4.02 -9.67 -6.89
CA SER A 34 -3.76 -8.69 -7.94
C SER A 34 -2.63 -7.73 -7.55
N LEU A 35 -2.62 -7.24 -6.31
CA LEU A 35 -1.54 -6.37 -5.82
C LEU A 35 -0.18 -7.08 -5.82
N VAL A 36 -0.12 -8.33 -5.35
CA VAL A 36 1.11 -9.13 -5.37
C VAL A 36 1.61 -9.32 -6.80
N ARG A 37 0.73 -9.73 -7.72
CA ARG A 37 1.10 -9.96 -9.12
C ARG A 37 1.62 -8.69 -9.78
N ARG A 38 0.99 -7.53 -9.53
CA ARG A 38 1.45 -6.24 -10.03
C ARG A 38 2.83 -5.85 -9.48
N ALA A 39 3.10 -6.12 -8.21
CA ALA A 39 4.42 -5.85 -7.64
C ALA A 39 5.51 -6.75 -8.25
N GLU A 40 5.20 -8.03 -8.50
CA GLU A 40 6.08 -8.96 -9.20
C GLU A 40 6.37 -8.47 -10.63
N GLU A 41 5.33 -8.16 -11.40
CA GLU A 41 5.41 -7.63 -12.76
C GLU A 41 6.20 -6.31 -12.82
N ALA A 42 6.05 -5.43 -11.82
CA ALA A 42 6.75 -4.16 -11.71
C ALA A 42 8.18 -4.26 -11.12
N GLY A 43 8.69 -5.48 -10.90
CA GLY A 43 10.08 -5.76 -10.54
C GLY A 43 10.44 -5.54 -9.06
N TYR A 44 9.44 -5.46 -8.17
CA TYR A 44 9.68 -5.35 -6.72
C TYR A 44 10.37 -6.63 -6.21
N LYS A 45 11.24 -6.46 -5.21
CA LYS A 45 12.16 -7.52 -4.73
C LYS A 45 11.66 -8.27 -3.50
N GLY A 46 10.45 -7.98 -3.05
CA GLY A 46 9.84 -8.70 -1.95
C GLY A 46 8.57 -8.04 -1.43
N ILE A 47 7.86 -8.82 -0.61
CA ILE A 47 6.61 -8.44 0.02
C ILE A 47 6.80 -8.41 1.53
N PHE A 48 6.43 -7.30 2.16
CA PHE A 48 6.36 -7.16 3.61
C PHE A 48 4.91 -7.22 4.04
N VAL A 49 4.47 -8.37 4.56
CA VAL A 49 3.10 -8.51 5.06
C VAL A 49 3.00 -7.91 6.45
N THR A 50 2.11 -6.93 6.62
CA THR A 50 1.83 -6.35 7.94
C THR A 50 0.75 -7.17 8.63
N VAL A 51 1.08 -7.75 9.78
CA VAL A 51 0.23 -8.72 10.49
C VAL A 51 -0.37 -8.18 11.80
N ASP A 52 0.02 -6.99 12.21
CA ASP A 52 -0.36 -6.38 13.50
C ASP A 52 -1.61 -5.48 13.42
N THR A 53 -2.17 -5.28 12.21
CA THR A 53 -3.27 -4.34 11.97
C THR A 53 -4.53 -5.04 11.44
N PRO A 54 -5.20 -5.89 12.25
CA PRO A 54 -6.53 -6.41 11.90
C PRO A 54 -7.61 -5.31 11.96
N TYR A 55 -7.40 -4.33 12.85
CA TYR A 55 -8.13 -3.06 12.96
C TYR A 55 -7.12 -1.93 13.14
N LEU A 56 -7.46 -0.73 12.69
CA LEU A 56 -6.61 0.43 12.89
C LEU A 56 -6.61 0.85 14.36
N GLY A 57 -5.42 1.14 14.91
CA GLY A 57 -5.29 1.69 16.25
C GLY A 57 -5.97 3.05 16.41
N ARG A 58 -6.44 3.37 17.61
CA ARG A 58 -7.13 4.64 17.90
C ARG A 58 -6.14 5.78 18.10
N ARG A 59 -5.82 6.48 17.02
CA ARG A 59 -4.98 7.69 17.02
C ARG A 59 -5.81 8.90 17.42
N ARG A 60 -5.54 9.48 18.60
CA ARG A 60 -6.41 10.51 19.22
C ARG A 60 -6.54 11.77 18.37
N ASP A 61 -5.44 12.23 17.77
CA ASP A 61 -5.45 13.45 16.96
C ASP A 61 -6.16 13.25 15.63
N ASP A 62 -6.03 12.08 14.99
CA ASP A 62 -6.78 11.75 13.76
C ASP A 62 -8.30 11.81 14.01
N VAL A 63 -8.76 11.33 15.17
CA VAL A 63 -10.17 11.40 15.58
C VAL A 63 -10.60 12.84 15.85
N ARG A 64 -9.80 13.59 16.61
CA ARG A 64 -10.07 15.01 16.93
C ARG A 64 -10.18 15.86 15.67
N ASN A 65 -9.24 15.66 14.74
CA ASN A 65 -9.11 16.45 13.52
C ASN A 65 -10.01 15.94 12.38
N ARG A 66 -10.74 14.82 12.59
CA ARG A 66 -11.56 14.15 11.57
C ARG A 66 -10.77 13.91 10.28
N PHE A 67 -9.61 13.27 10.45
CA PHE A 67 -8.67 13.05 9.35
C PHE A 67 -9.33 12.42 8.13
N LYS A 68 -9.05 13.00 6.97
CA LYS A 68 -9.44 12.52 5.64
C LYS A 68 -8.36 12.92 4.64
N LEU A 69 -8.27 12.21 3.52
CA LEU A 69 -7.40 12.62 2.43
C LEU A 69 -7.84 14.00 1.89
N PRO A 70 -6.90 14.88 1.52
CA PRO A 70 -7.18 16.10 0.76
C PRO A 70 -7.95 15.82 -0.52
N SER A 71 -8.79 16.76 -0.98
CA SER A 71 -9.67 16.57 -2.14
C SER A 71 -8.98 16.66 -3.51
N HIS A 72 -7.72 17.07 -3.56
CA HIS A 72 -6.94 17.22 -4.79
C HIS A 72 -6.08 15.98 -5.09
N LEU A 73 -6.15 14.97 -4.22
CA LEU A 73 -5.52 13.68 -4.40
C LEU A 73 -6.48 12.72 -5.11
#